data_AF-A0A382H639-F1
#
_entry.id   AF-A0A382H639-F1
#
_cell.length_a   1.000
_cell.length_b   1.000
_cell.length_c   1.000
_cell.angle_alpha   90.00
_cell.angle_beta   90.00
_cell.angle_gamma   90.00
#
_symmetry.space_group_name_H-M   'P 1'
#
loop_
_entity.id
_entity.type
_entity.pdbx_description
1 polymer ?
#
loop_
_entity_poly.entity_id
_entity_poly.type
_entity_poly.pdbx_seq_one_letter_code
_entity_poly.pdbx_strand_id
1 'polypeptide(L)' 'MKKFSLKILYLTFLLILSPFGLAEGYSDSLKIGFGSCIDETKPQPIWKIVEKENLNDFFFMGDNVYGDMDSGELS' A
#
# COMPACT_ATOMS: atom_id res chain seq x y z
N MET A 1 -37.24 -36.53 20.04
CA MET A 1 -35.83 -36.37 20.46
C MET A 1 -34.84 -36.38 19.29
N LYS A 2 -34.85 -37.38 18.38
CA LYS A 2 -33.92 -37.44 17.22
C LYS A 2 -33.94 -36.22 16.27
N LYS A 3 -35.13 -35.66 15.95
CA LYS A 3 -35.28 -34.50 15.05
C LYS A 3 -34.77 -33.17 15.65
N PHE A 4 -34.85 -33.02 16.98
CA PHE A 4 -34.35 -31.84 17.70
C PHE A 4 -32.82 -31.84 17.71
N SER A 5 -32.21 -33.00 17.93
CA SER A 5 -30.77 -33.23 17.82
C SER A 5 -30.23 -32.95 16.40
N LEU A 6 -31.01 -33.28 15.36
CA LEU A 6 -30.60 -33.06 13.96
C LEU A 6 -30.63 -31.58 13.56
N LYS A 7 -31.61 -30.80 14.06
CA LYS A 7 -31.67 -29.34 13.84
C LYS A 7 -30.53 -28.62 14.58
N ILE A 8 -30.22 -29.06 15.80
CA ILE A 8 -29.08 -28.55 16.56
C ILE A 8 -27.78 -28.84 15.81
N LEU A 9 -27.62 -30.04 15.26
CA LEU A 9 -26.44 -30.41 14.47
C LEU A 9 -26.30 -29.55 13.19
N TYR A 10 -27.41 -29.25 12.51
CA TYR A 10 -27.40 -28.37 11.33
C TYR A 10 -27.05 -26.92 11.69
N LEU A 11 -27.57 -26.43 12.82
CA LEU A 11 -27.31 -25.08 13.31
C LEU A 11 -25.85 -24.93 13.77
N THR A 12 -25.30 -25.93 14.47
CA THR A 12 -23.89 -25.91 14.87
C THR A 12 -22.96 -26.06 13.67
N PHE A 13 -23.31 -26.85 12.66
CA PHE A 13 -22.54 -26.96 11.41
C PHE A 13 -22.45 -25.62 10.67
N LEU A 14 -23.56 -24.88 10.54
CA LEU A 14 -23.58 -23.55 9.93
C LEU A 14 -22.75 -22.52 10.73
N LEU A 15 -22.76 -22.60 12.06
CA LEU A 15 -21.94 -21.74 12.93
C LEU A 15 -20.44 -22.04 12.79
N ILE A 16 -20.06 -23.32 12.64
CA ILE A 16 -18.66 -23.77 12.51
C ILE A 16 -18.07 -23.45 11.12
N LEU A 17 -18.90 -23.29 10.09
CA LEU A 17 -18.47 -22.91 8.73
C LEU A 17 -18.25 -21.40 8.54
N SER A 18 -18.79 -20.55 9.43
CA SER A 18 -18.69 -19.09 9.32
C SER A 18 -17.26 -18.49 9.39
N PRO A 19 -16.30 -19.03 10.17
CA PRO A 19 -14.99 -18.40 10.30
C PRO A 19 -14.00 -18.75 9.17
N PHE A 20 -14.35 -19.63 8.22
CA PHE A 20 -13.44 -20.01 7.12
C PHE A 20 -13.38 -19.00 5.97
N GLY A 21 -14.27 -18.00 5.94
CA GLY A 21 -14.40 -17.07 4.81
C GLY A 21 -13.56 -15.79 4.88
N LEU A 22 -12.86 -15.50 5.98
CA LEU A 22 -12.24 -14.18 6.21
C LEU A 22 -10.73 -14.23 6.48
N ALA A 23 -10.04 -15.20 5.90
CA ALA A 23 -8.60 -15.11 5.73
C ALA A 23 -8.30 -14.72 4.28
N GLU A 24 -8.76 -13.52 3.88
CA GLU A 24 -8.10 -12.83 2.78
C GLU A 24 -6.70 -12.49 3.30
N GLY A 25 -5.74 -13.37 3.01
CA GLY A 25 -4.35 -13.04 3.18
C GLY A 25 -4.14 -11.74 2.40
N TYR A 26 -3.82 -10.66 3.11
CA TYR A 26 -3.39 -9.41 2.52
C TYR A 26 -2.09 -9.73 1.75
N SER A 27 -2.27 -10.17 0.51
CA SER A 27 -1.22 -10.72 -0.34
C SER A 27 -0.53 -9.64 -1.14
N ASP A 28 -0.98 -8.38 -1.03
CA ASP A 28 -0.24 -7.26 -1.58
C ASP A 28 0.85 -6.86 -0.59
N SER A 29 2.09 -7.10 -0.99
CA SER A 29 3.26 -6.58 -0.29
C SER A 29 3.18 -5.06 -0.25
N LEU A 30 3.28 -4.46 0.94
CA LEU A 30 3.43 -3.01 1.06
C LEU A 30 4.75 -2.59 0.43
N LYS A 31 4.68 -1.81 -0.64
CA LYS A 31 5.81 -1.30 -1.41
C LYS A 31 5.81 0.23 -1.34
N ILE A 32 6.74 0.78 -0.56
CA ILE A 32 6.91 2.22 -0.38
C ILE A 32 8.20 2.65 -1.09
N GLY A 33 8.10 3.67 -1.94
CA GLY A 33 9.25 4.30 -2.57
C GLY A 33 9.77 5.49 -1.76
N PHE A 34 11.07 5.71 -1.84
CA PHE A 34 11.74 6.87 -1.25
C PHE A 34 12.66 7.52 -2.28
N GLY A 35 12.72 8.84 -2.27
CA GLY A 35 13.66 9.60 -3.09
C GLY A 35 14.08 10.89 -2.43
N SER A 36 15.19 11.45 -2.90
CA SER A 36 15.74 12.72 -2.46
C SER A 36 16.53 13.34 -3.60
N CYS A 37 17.00 14.57 -3.39
CA CYS A 37 17.95 15.25 -4.27
C CYS A 37 17.44 15.41 -5.71
N ILE A 38 16.15 15.71 -5.83
CA ILE A 38 15.55 16.03 -7.12
C ILE A 38 15.70 17.53 -7.36
N ASP A 39 16.18 17.88 -8.54
CA ASP A 39 16.37 19.25 -8.97
C ASP A 39 15.21 19.62 -9.90
N GLU A 40 14.42 20.60 -9.50
CA GLU A 40 13.23 21.10 -10.18
C GLU A 40 13.51 21.64 -11.58
N THR A 41 14.74 22.09 -11.82
CA THR A 41 15.18 22.66 -13.11
C THR A 41 15.55 21.61 -14.13
N LYS A 42 15.88 20.40 -13.67
CA LYS A 42 16.39 19.33 -14.52
C LYS A 42 15.24 18.47 -15.05
N PRO A 43 15.39 17.86 -16.24
CA PRO A 43 14.46 16.84 -16.70
C PRO A 43 14.36 15.69 -15.69
N GLN A 44 13.14 15.24 -15.38
CA GLN A 44 12.87 14.20 -14.39
C GLN A 44 12.33 12.92 -15.05
N PRO A 45 13.17 12.10 -15.72
CA PRO A 45 12.73 10.87 -16.38
C PRO A 45 12.34 9.76 -15.40
N ILE A 46 12.68 9.91 -14.11
CA ILE A 46 12.43 8.94 -13.05
C ILE A 46 10.94 8.65 -12.84
N TRP A 47 10.05 9.60 -13.12
CA TRP A 47 8.60 9.42 -12.93
C TRP A 47 8.03 8.24 -13.71
N LYS A 48 8.53 7.99 -14.93
CA LYS A 48 8.12 6.83 -15.73
C LYS A 48 8.56 5.51 -15.12
N ILE A 49 9.62 5.50 -14.32
CA ILE A 49 10.10 4.30 -13.62
C ILE A 49 9.29 4.14 -12.33
N VAL A 50 9.13 5.20 -11.54
CA VAL A 50 8.34 5.20 -10.30
C VAL A 50 6.91 4.71 -10.54
N GLU A 51 6.27 5.16 -11.62
CA GLU A 51 4.93 4.70 -12.02
C GLU A 51 4.89 3.19 -12.31
N LYS A 52 5.92 2.64 -12.96
CA LYS A 52 6.01 1.21 -13.28
C LYS A 52 6.24 0.32 -12.06
N GLU A 53 6.76 0.88 -10.97
CA GLU A 53 7.04 0.13 -9.75
C GLU A 53 5.78 -0.26 -8.97
N ASN A 54 4.61 0.29 -9.33
CA ASN A 54 3.32 0.01 -8.69
C ASN A 54 3.40 0.15 -7.16
N LEU A 55 3.93 1.28 -6.70
CA LEU A 55 4.09 1.59 -5.29
C LEU A 55 2.74 1.90 -4.64
N ASN A 56 2.60 1.58 -3.35
CA ASN A 56 1.48 2.04 -2.55
C ASN A 56 1.60 3.55 -2.26
N ASP A 57 2.81 3.99 -1.91
CA ASP A 57 3.14 5.38 -1.59
C ASP A 57 4.58 5.71 -2.01
N PHE A 58 4.85 7.01 -2.20
CA PHE A 58 6.19 7.54 -2.44
C PHE A 58 6.45 8.74 -1.53
N PHE A 59 7.59 8.75 -0.83
CA PHE A 59 7.99 9.84 0.06
C PHE A 59 9.26 10.52 -0.44
N PHE A 60 9.23 11.84 -0.50
CA PHE A 60 10.44 12.63 -0.63
C PHE A 60 11.12 12.80 0.74
N MET A 61 12.40 12.48 0.80
CA MET A 61 13.20 12.54 2.01
C MET A 61 13.93 13.88 2.19
N GLY A 62 13.71 14.84 1.28
CA GLY A 62 14.33 16.18 1.31
C GLY A 62 15.04 16.52 -0.01
N ASP A 63 15.58 17.72 -0.07
CA ASP A 63 16.34 18.25 -1.20
C ASP A 63 15.56 18.13 -2.53
N ASN A 64 14.33 18.67 -2.55
CA ASN A 64 13.46 18.65 -3.74
C ASN A 64 13.47 19.97 -4.53
N VAL A 65 13.95 21.03 -3.89
CA VAL A 65 14.01 22.40 -4.39
C VAL A 65 15.28 22.98 -3.81
N TYR A 66 16.13 23.57 -4.66
CA TYR A 66 17.42 24.10 -4.25
C TYR A 66 17.40 25.64 -4.30
N GLY A 67 17.96 26.27 -3.29
CA GLY A 67 17.97 27.74 -3.13
C GLY A 67 19.32 28.24 -2.63
N ASP A 68 20.37 27.47 -2.88
CA ASP A 68 21.75 27.75 -2.49
C ASP A 68 22.48 28.65 -3.49
N MET A 69 21.74 29.35 -4.36
CA MET A 69 22.31 30.40 -5.20
C MET A 69 22.62 31.66 -4.38
N ASP A 70 23.75 32.30 -4.67
CA ASP A 70 24.18 33.55 -4.01
C ASP A 70 23.15 34.69 -4.15
N SER A 71 22.27 34.62 -5.15
CA SER A 71 21.16 35.57 -5.36
C SER A 71 20.00 35.39 -4.38
N GLY A 72 19.93 34.25 -3.67
CA GLY A 72 18.77 33.85 -2.85
C GLY A 72 17.55 33.43 -3.67
N GLU A 73 17.69 33.31 -4.99
CA GLU A 73 16.67 32.73 -5.85
C GLU A 73 16.72 31.20 -5.79
N LEU A 74 15.57 30.57 -6.07
CA LEU A 74 15.52 29.12 -6.26
C LEU A 74 16.16 28.79 -7.61
N SER A 75 16.89 27.67 -7.68
CA SER A 75 17.54 27.19 -8.89
C SER A 75 16.54 27.01 -10.02
#